data_AF-A0A929GFD8-F1
#
_entry.id   AF-A0A929GFD8-F1
#
_cell.length_a   1.000
_cell.length_b   1.000
_cell.length_c   1.000
_cell.angle_alpha   90.00
_cell.angle_beta   90.00
_cell.angle_gamma   90.00
#
_symmetry.space_group_name_H-M   'P 1'
#
loop_
_entity.id
_entity.type
_entity.pdbx_description
1 polymer ?
#
loop_
_entity_poly.entity_id
_entity_poly.type
_entity_poly.pdbx_seq_one_letter_code
_entity_poly.pdbx_strand_id
1 'polypeptide(L)'
;MGLFIVEFDLGGRSPTTVENGDVIVDNGYSTITVRDVEADSTDDAINKARPKADAFLNELSWRYELNLEIGSSLTVMIQDSPETRHIKQHCLKVYTKGGHRKKYPRMLKEVVVKASDSKAYYRKAAMSQDPFDKFRNLYLTIENVASKIAATKGRDKCRDSELIEIALKECFSSQVQSVKEHKEVATLLFKGLRCQLNHAKASEDKKIPFNPDDEREVEKSLPLAESVAKSLLSYEDAYLLS
;
A
#
# COMPACT_ATOMS: atom_id res chain seq x y z
N MET A 1 21.82 14.41 -20.10
CA MET A 1 20.50 13.78 -20.18
C MET A 1 20.54 12.54 -21.08
N GLY A 2 20.47 11.37 -20.46
CA GLY A 2 20.33 10.07 -21.12
C GLY A 2 19.06 9.36 -20.65
N LEU A 3 18.63 8.34 -21.39
CA LEU A 3 17.53 7.46 -20.99
C LEU A 3 18.11 6.25 -20.25
N PHE A 4 17.43 5.83 -19.18
CA PHE A 4 17.86 4.71 -18.35
C PHE A 4 16.73 3.69 -18.14
N ILE A 5 17.12 2.43 -18.03
CA ILE A 5 16.31 1.34 -17.49
C ILE A 5 16.82 1.05 -16.09
N VAL A 6 15.93 1.07 -15.09
CA VAL A 6 16.24 0.74 -13.71
C VAL A 6 15.44 -0.50 -13.32
N GLU A 7 16.15 -1.57 -12.96
CA GLU A 7 15.56 -2.79 -12.43
C GLU A 7 15.81 -2.85 -10.93
N PHE A 8 14.74 -2.98 -10.14
CA PHE A 8 14.85 -3.23 -8.72
C PHE A 8 14.50 -4.68 -8.41
N ASP A 9 15.28 -5.32 -7.55
CA ASP A 9 14.92 -6.63 -7.04
C ASP A 9 13.69 -6.53 -6.14
N LEU A 10 12.87 -7.57 -6.15
CA LEU A 10 11.70 -7.73 -5.31
C LEU A 10 12.00 -8.76 -4.22
N GLY A 11 11.45 -8.55 -3.02
CA GLY A 11 11.54 -9.49 -1.90
C GLY A 11 10.87 -10.85 -2.17
N GLY A 12 10.13 -10.99 -3.28
CA GLY A 12 9.50 -12.22 -3.71
C GLY A 12 9.25 -12.25 -5.22
N ARG A 13 8.89 -13.42 -5.74
CA ARG A 13 8.52 -13.57 -7.16
C ARG A 13 7.10 -13.08 -7.41
N SER A 14 6.91 -12.29 -8.45
CA SER A 14 5.57 -11.88 -8.86
C SER A 14 4.77 -13.09 -9.38
N PRO A 15 3.49 -13.24 -9.01
CA PRO A 15 2.64 -14.30 -9.51
C PRO A 15 1.99 -13.98 -10.87
N THR A 16 2.17 -12.77 -11.40
CA THR A 16 1.53 -12.28 -12.64
C THR A 16 2.43 -11.30 -13.37
N THR A 17 2.25 -11.19 -14.69
CA THR A 17 2.83 -10.08 -15.47
C THR A 17 1.88 -8.90 -15.42
N VAL A 18 2.43 -7.71 -15.18
CA VAL A 18 1.71 -6.44 -15.23
C VAL A 18 2.62 -5.40 -15.88
N GLU A 19 2.06 -4.66 -16.82
CA GLU A 19 2.69 -3.56 -17.51
C GLU A 19 1.80 -2.33 -17.38
N ASN A 20 2.40 -1.19 -17.03
CA ASN A 20 1.74 0.10 -17.04
C ASN A 20 2.73 1.17 -17.52
N GLY A 21 2.64 1.51 -18.81
CA GLY A 21 3.57 2.43 -19.46
C GLY A 21 5.01 1.95 -19.27
N ASP A 22 5.79 2.77 -18.57
CA ASP A 22 7.21 2.54 -18.34
C ASP A 22 7.52 1.48 -17.27
N VAL A 23 6.54 1.06 -16.46
CA VAL A 23 6.77 0.17 -15.31
C VAL A 23 6.23 -1.23 -15.57
N ILE A 24 7.08 -2.24 -15.36
CA ILE A 24 6.78 -3.65 -15.64
C ILE A 24 7.19 -4.53 -14.48
N VAL A 25 6.33 -5.51 -14.17
CA VAL A 25 6.62 -6.63 -13.28
C VAL A 25 6.25 -7.91 -14.02
N ASP A 26 7.19 -8.84 -14.17
CA ASP A 26 6.98 -10.08 -14.93
C ASP A 26 6.64 -11.28 -14.04
N ASN A 27 5.76 -12.15 -14.54
CA ASN A 27 5.35 -13.38 -13.85
C ASN A 27 6.54 -14.32 -13.63
N GLY A 28 6.76 -14.70 -12.37
CA GLY A 28 7.83 -15.59 -11.95
C GLY A 28 9.16 -14.87 -11.72
N TYR A 29 9.25 -13.58 -12.02
CA TYR A 29 10.44 -12.77 -11.80
C TYR A 29 10.38 -12.09 -10.44
N SER A 30 11.54 -11.86 -9.87
CA SER A 30 11.75 -11.12 -8.64
C SER A 30 12.29 -9.73 -8.94
N THR A 31 11.83 -9.09 -10.01
CA THR A 31 12.27 -7.75 -10.41
C THR A 31 11.09 -6.89 -10.85
N ILE A 32 11.20 -5.59 -10.59
CA ILE A 32 10.37 -4.54 -11.18
C ILE A 32 11.26 -3.66 -12.05
N THR A 33 10.88 -3.47 -13.30
CA THR A 33 11.63 -2.69 -14.29
C THR A 33 10.92 -1.37 -14.52
N VAL A 34 11.65 -0.25 -14.43
CA VAL A 34 11.19 1.09 -14.83
C VAL A 34 12.01 1.53 -16.03
N ARG A 35 11.35 1.82 -17.13
CA ARG A 35 11.95 2.23 -18.42
C ARG A 35 11.85 3.74 -18.62
N ASP A 36 12.52 4.20 -19.68
CA ASP A 36 12.40 5.56 -20.20
C ASP A 36 12.61 6.63 -19.12
N VAL A 37 13.55 6.36 -18.21
CA VAL A 37 13.87 7.26 -17.11
C VAL A 37 14.87 8.30 -17.61
N GLU A 38 14.38 9.49 -17.90
CA GLU A 38 15.21 10.63 -18.27
C GLU A 38 16.01 11.15 -17.06
N ALA A 39 17.33 11.02 -17.11
CA ALA A 39 18.20 11.44 -16.03
C ALA A 39 19.57 11.95 -16.52
N ASP A 40 20.25 12.70 -15.66
CA ASP A 40 21.61 13.19 -15.94
C ASP A 40 22.71 12.30 -15.37
N SER A 41 22.36 11.40 -14.44
CA SER A 41 23.27 10.42 -13.84
C SER A 41 22.52 9.14 -13.48
N THR A 42 23.26 8.08 -13.15
CA THR A 42 22.70 6.83 -12.62
C THR A 42 21.93 7.05 -11.32
N ASP A 43 22.44 7.91 -10.43
CA ASP A 43 21.81 8.20 -9.15
C ASP A 43 20.51 8.99 -9.34
N ASP A 44 20.49 9.94 -10.26
CA ASP A 44 19.28 10.68 -10.64
C ASP A 44 18.24 9.73 -11.26
N ALA A 45 18.67 8.77 -12.09
CA ALA A 45 17.79 7.74 -12.65
C ALA A 45 17.16 6.88 -11.54
N ILE A 46 17.93 6.42 -10.56
CA ILE A 46 17.43 5.64 -9.43
C ILE A 46 16.40 6.46 -8.63
N ASN A 47 16.72 7.72 -8.32
CA ASN A 47 15.86 8.61 -7.54
C ASN A 47 14.54 8.93 -8.25
N LYS A 48 14.53 8.99 -9.59
CA LYS A 48 13.32 9.17 -10.41
C LYS A 48 12.54 7.87 -10.62
N ALA A 49 13.22 6.74 -10.75
CA ALA A 49 12.60 5.44 -10.97
C ALA A 49 11.92 4.89 -9.71
N ARG A 50 12.53 5.10 -8.54
CA ARG A 50 12.04 4.52 -7.28
C ARG A 50 10.60 4.93 -6.93
N PRO A 51 10.22 6.23 -6.99
CA PRO A 51 8.83 6.64 -6.75
C PRO A 51 7.84 6.04 -7.76
N LYS A 52 8.22 5.92 -9.05
CA LYS A 52 7.36 5.29 -10.07
C LYS A 52 7.11 3.81 -9.74
N ALA A 53 8.17 3.07 -9.39
CA ALA A 53 8.09 1.67 -8.99
C ALA A 53 7.24 1.49 -7.71
N ASP A 54 7.46 2.33 -6.70
CA ASP A 54 6.70 2.27 -5.45
C ASP A 54 5.22 2.57 -5.66
N ALA A 55 4.88 3.60 -6.44
CA ALA A 55 3.49 3.93 -6.76
C ALA A 55 2.78 2.79 -7.51
N PHE A 56 3.49 2.12 -8.43
CA PHE A 56 2.95 0.97 -9.15
C PHE A 56 2.67 -0.21 -8.22
N LEU A 57 3.62 -0.56 -7.36
CA LEU A 57 3.45 -1.64 -6.39
C LEU A 57 2.36 -1.33 -5.33
N ASN A 58 2.19 -0.06 -4.96
CA ASN A 58 1.10 0.38 -4.08
C ASN A 58 -0.27 0.08 -4.70
N GLU A 59 -0.43 0.31 -6.01
CA GLU A 59 -1.67 -0.04 -6.72
C GLU A 59 -1.88 -1.54 -6.83
N LEU A 60 -0.81 -2.30 -7.06
CA LEU A 60 -0.90 -3.75 -7.14
C LEU A 60 -1.32 -4.37 -5.80
N SER A 61 -0.77 -3.86 -4.70
CA SER A 61 -1.18 -4.26 -3.35
C SER A 61 -2.62 -3.88 -3.06
N TRP A 62 -3.03 -2.67 -3.43
CA TRP A 62 -4.38 -2.17 -3.21
C TRP A 62 -5.44 -2.96 -4.01
N ARG A 63 -5.30 -3.03 -5.34
CA ARG A 63 -6.34 -3.58 -6.23
C ARG A 63 -6.34 -5.10 -6.32
N TYR A 64 -5.17 -5.71 -6.20
CA TYR A 64 -4.96 -7.12 -6.49
C TYR A 64 -4.40 -7.90 -5.30
N GLU A 65 -4.20 -7.26 -4.14
CA GLU A 65 -3.61 -7.86 -2.94
C GLU A 65 -2.21 -8.46 -3.20
N LEU A 66 -1.48 -7.88 -4.16
CA LEU A 66 -0.11 -8.27 -4.51
C LEU A 66 0.89 -7.47 -3.67
N ASN A 67 1.24 -8.02 -2.52
CA ASN A 67 2.13 -7.37 -1.55
C ASN A 67 3.59 -7.69 -1.89
N LEU A 68 4.15 -6.94 -2.84
CA LEU A 68 5.54 -7.03 -3.26
C LEU A 68 6.36 -5.89 -2.65
N GLU A 69 7.54 -6.22 -2.16
CA GLU A 69 8.50 -5.27 -1.57
C GLU A 69 9.68 -5.07 -2.52
N ILE A 70 10.17 -3.84 -2.64
CA ILE A 70 11.41 -3.55 -3.35
C ILE A 70 12.59 -3.83 -2.42
N GLY A 71 13.46 -4.76 -2.82
CA GLY A 71 14.68 -5.12 -2.14
C GLY A 71 15.77 -4.04 -2.20
N SER A 72 16.92 -4.37 -1.62
CA SER A 72 18.09 -3.48 -1.55
C SER A 72 18.95 -3.47 -2.82
N SER A 73 18.79 -4.48 -3.68
CA SER A 73 19.59 -4.66 -4.89
C SER A 73 18.87 -4.06 -6.10
N LEU A 74 19.66 -3.45 -6.99
CA LEU A 74 19.17 -2.83 -8.21
C LEU A 74 20.22 -2.91 -9.33
N THR A 75 19.75 -2.84 -10.57
CA THR A 75 20.58 -2.77 -11.77
C THR A 75 20.15 -1.54 -12.58
N VAL A 76 21.11 -0.72 -13.01
CA VAL A 76 20.86 0.43 -13.89
C VAL A 76 21.54 0.17 -15.23
N MET A 77 20.78 0.33 -16.31
CA MET A 77 21.27 0.18 -17.68
C MET A 77 20.98 1.46 -18.46
N ILE A 78 21.90 1.86 -19.33
CA ILE A 78 21.65 2.95 -20.30
C ILE A 78 20.72 2.39 -21.38
N GLN A 79 19.71 3.16 -21.74
CA GLN A 79 18.75 2.82 -22.76
C GLN A 79 19.14 3.51 -24.07
N ASP A 80 19.69 2.73 -25.00
CA ASP A 80 20.15 3.26 -26.30
C ASP A 80 18.97 3.69 -27.21
N SER A 81 17.74 3.21 -26.96
CA SER A 81 16.52 3.59 -27.68
C SER A 81 15.25 3.36 -26.84
N PRO A 82 14.21 4.20 -26.93
CA PRO A 82 12.89 3.93 -26.33
C PRO A 82 12.25 2.63 -26.86
N GLU A 83 12.70 2.09 -27.99
CA GLU A 83 12.11 0.91 -28.64
C GLU A 83 12.76 -0.44 -28.24
N THR A 84 13.81 -0.48 -27.42
CA THR A 84 14.47 -1.74 -27.03
C THR A 84 13.60 -2.57 -26.07
N ARG A 85 12.65 -3.32 -26.64
CA ARG A 85 11.91 -4.39 -25.96
C ARG A 85 12.84 -5.56 -25.64
N HIS A 86 13.54 -5.51 -24.52
CA HIS A 86 14.13 -6.70 -23.91
C HIS A 86 13.12 -7.40 -23.00
N ILE A 87 12.09 -8.02 -23.60
CA ILE A 87 11.29 -9.02 -22.89
C ILE A 87 12.11 -10.30 -22.89
N LYS A 88 12.87 -10.56 -21.82
CA LYS A 88 13.49 -11.87 -21.62
C LYS A 88 12.38 -12.88 -21.36
N GLN A 89 11.94 -13.57 -22.41
CA GLN A 89 10.90 -14.59 -22.33
C GLN A 89 11.52 -15.90 -21.79
N HIS A 90 11.37 -16.17 -20.48
CA HIS A 90 11.72 -17.48 -19.92
C HIS A 90 10.46 -18.27 -19.54
N CYS A 91 10.33 -19.48 -20.10
CA CYS A 91 9.31 -20.43 -19.67
C CYS A 91 9.72 -21.08 -18.34
N LEU A 92 9.17 -20.61 -17.22
CA LEU A 92 9.37 -21.26 -15.92
C LEU A 92 8.29 -22.33 -15.65
N LYS A 93 8.73 -23.58 -15.51
CA LYS A 93 7.92 -24.68 -14.96
C LYS A 93 7.90 -24.55 -13.43
N VAL A 94 6.72 -24.30 -12.85
CA VAL A 94 6.53 -24.24 -11.39
C VAL A 94 5.85 -25.52 -10.91
N TYR A 95 6.55 -26.33 -10.09
CA TYR A 95 5.98 -27.48 -9.38
C TYR A 95 5.25 -27.02 -8.11
N THR A 96 4.14 -27.67 -7.76
CA THR A 96 3.29 -27.31 -6.62
C THR A 96 3.23 -28.41 -5.56
N LYS A 97 3.49 -28.05 -4.29
CA LYS A 97 2.97 -28.75 -3.11
C LYS A 97 1.92 -27.89 -2.43
N GLY A 98 0.72 -28.47 -2.26
CA GLY A 98 -0.34 -28.22 -1.26
C GLY A 98 -0.66 -26.79 -0.80
N GLY A 99 -1.86 -26.32 -1.13
CA GLY A 99 -2.50 -25.13 -0.55
C GLY A 99 -3.36 -24.43 -1.60
N HIS A 100 -4.62 -24.13 -1.30
CA HIS A 100 -5.53 -23.46 -2.23
C HIS A 100 -4.92 -22.12 -2.70
N ARG A 101 -4.37 -22.10 -3.92
CA ARG A 101 -3.79 -20.90 -4.52
C ARG A 101 -4.91 -19.92 -4.87
N LYS A 102 -4.80 -18.67 -4.41
CA LYS A 102 -5.44 -17.54 -5.11
C LYS A 102 -4.96 -17.59 -6.56
N LYS A 103 -5.88 -17.83 -7.49
CA LYS A 103 -5.56 -17.88 -8.92
C LYS A 103 -5.46 -16.44 -9.43
N TYR A 104 -4.25 -15.96 -9.60
CA TYR A 104 -4.02 -14.73 -10.36
C TYR A 104 -4.09 -15.04 -11.86
N PRO A 105 -4.69 -14.16 -12.69
CA PRO A 105 -4.53 -14.27 -14.12
C PRO A 105 -3.05 -14.13 -14.50
N ARG A 106 -2.63 -14.68 -15.64
CA ARG A 106 -1.23 -14.59 -16.09
C ARG A 106 -0.81 -13.16 -16.45
N MET A 107 -1.78 -12.36 -16.89
CA MET A 107 -1.63 -10.94 -17.20
C MET A 107 -2.80 -10.18 -16.57
N LEU A 108 -2.50 -9.07 -15.90
CA LEU A 108 -3.52 -8.14 -15.42
C LEU A 108 -3.86 -7.14 -16.52
N LYS A 109 -5.11 -6.65 -16.51
CA LYS A 109 -5.53 -5.53 -17.37
C LYS A 109 -4.79 -4.26 -16.94
N GLU A 110 -4.77 -3.27 -17.83
CA GLU A 110 -4.14 -1.96 -17.64
C GLU A 110 -4.34 -1.43 -16.21
N VAL A 111 -3.23 -1.18 -15.53
CA VAL A 111 -3.21 -0.71 -14.14
C VAL A 111 -2.96 0.79 -14.16
N VAL A 112 -4.03 1.57 -14.06
CA VAL A 112 -3.89 3.03 -13.91
C VAL A 112 -3.29 3.34 -12.54
N VAL A 113 -2.10 3.95 -12.54
CA VAL A 113 -1.43 4.36 -11.30
C VAL A 113 -1.88 5.74 -10.86
N LYS A 114 -2.52 5.80 -9.69
CA LYS A 114 -2.87 7.06 -9.02
C LYS A 114 -2.00 7.19 -7.77
N ALA A 115 -1.17 8.23 -7.72
CA ALA A 115 -0.31 8.49 -6.58
C ALA A 115 -1.15 8.71 -5.31
N SER A 116 -0.92 7.90 -4.28
CA SER A 116 -1.58 8.04 -2.98
C SER A 116 -0.70 7.53 -1.86
N ASP A 117 -0.40 8.41 -0.90
CA ASP A 117 0.29 8.06 0.34
C ASP A 117 -0.52 7.04 1.15
N SER A 118 -1.85 7.13 1.12
CA SER A 118 -2.76 6.19 1.76
C SER A 118 -2.51 4.76 1.28
N LYS A 119 -2.32 4.57 -0.03
CA LYS A 119 -2.00 3.25 -0.62
C LYS A 119 -0.61 2.75 -0.20
N ALA A 120 0.35 3.65 -0.01
CA ALA A 120 1.67 3.30 0.48
C ALA A 120 1.61 2.75 1.91
N TYR A 121 0.87 3.40 2.80
CA TYR A 121 0.64 2.90 4.17
C TYR A 121 -0.12 1.58 4.15
N TYR A 122 -1.14 1.45 3.31
CA TYR A 122 -1.88 0.20 3.18
C TYR A 122 -0.98 -0.97 2.74
N ARG A 123 -0.11 -0.77 1.74
CA ARG A 123 0.87 -1.78 1.33
C ARG A 123 1.81 -2.15 2.48
N LYS A 124 2.31 -1.17 3.25
CA LYS A 124 3.15 -1.44 4.44
C LYS A 124 2.42 -2.30 5.47
N ALA A 125 1.15 -1.99 5.76
CA ALA A 125 0.34 -2.81 6.65
C ALA A 125 0.20 -4.25 6.15
N ALA A 126 0.01 -4.42 4.84
CA ALA A 126 -0.19 -5.73 4.23
C ALA A 126 1.09 -6.61 4.23
N MET A 127 2.27 -5.99 4.33
CA MET A 127 3.56 -6.67 4.42
C MET A 127 4.00 -6.94 5.87
N SER A 128 3.54 -6.13 6.82
CA SER A 128 3.94 -6.23 8.23
C SER A 128 3.39 -7.49 8.90
N GLN A 129 4.25 -8.18 9.65
CA GLN A 129 3.89 -9.33 10.49
C GLN A 129 3.59 -8.92 11.93
N ASP A 130 4.05 -7.75 12.37
CA ASP A 130 3.79 -7.22 13.70
C ASP A 130 2.36 -6.63 13.74
N PRO A 131 1.45 -7.11 14.62
CA PRO A 131 0.11 -6.58 14.76
C PRO A 131 0.07 -5.07 15.03
N PHE A 132 1.02 -4.54 15.80
CA PHE A 132 1.08 -3.12 16.15
C PHE A 132 1.48 -2.24 14.97
N ASP A 133 2.53 -2.62 14.25
CA ASP A 133 2.95 -1.92 13.04
C ASP A 133 1.91 -2.06 11.92
N LYS A 134 1.29 -3.24 11.77
CA LYS A 134 0.17 -3.43 10.84
C LYS A 134 -0.99 -2.50 11.17
N PHE A 135 -1.42 -2.44 12.43
CA PHE A 135 -2.50 -1.55 12.86
C PHE A 135 -2.14 -0.08 12.64
N ARG A 136 -0.92 0.33 13.00
CA ARG A 136 -0.43 1.70 12.80
C ARG A 136 -0.54 2.12 11.33
N ASN A 137 -0.07 1.28 10.41
CA ASN A 137 -0.12 1.58 8.98
C ASN A 137 -1.55 1.59 8.43
N LEU A 138 -2.44 0.71 8.91
CA LEU A 138 -3.88 0.78 8.59
C LEU A 138 -4.50 2.08 9.10
N TYR A 139 -4.19 2.48 10.33
CA TYR A 139 -4.70 3.73 10.91
C TYR A 139 -4.23 4.95 10.12
N LEU A 140 -2.96 5.03 9.72
CA LEU A 140 -2.44 6.11 8.87
C LEU A 140 -3.14 6.17 7.51
N THR A 141 -3.48 5.01 6.95
CA THR A 141 -4.30 4.93 5.71
C THR A 141 -5.66 5.60 5.93
N ILE A 142 -6.35 5.23 7.02
CA ILE A 142 -7.67 5.75 7.38
C ILE A 142 -7.60 7.26 7.62
N GLU A 143 -6.65 7.70 8.43
CA GLU A 143 -6.46 9.10 8.82
C GLU A 143 -6.17 10.00 7.62
N ASN A 144 -5.32 9.56 6.70
CA ASN A 144 -4.98 10.34 5.50
C ASN A 144 -6.19 10.55 4.59
N VAL A 145 -6.94 9.48 4.30
CA VAL A 145 -8.15 9.61 3.47
C VAL A 145 -9.20 10.45 4.18
N ALA A 146 -9.42 10.22 5.48
CA ALA A 146 -10.38 10.96 6.27
C ALA A 146 -10.04 12.46 6.35
N SER A 147 -8.75 12.81 6.44
CA SER A 147 -8.26 14.19 6.38
C SER A 147 -8.56 14.84 5.02
N LYS A 148 -8.35 14.11 3.92
CA LYS A 148 -8.71 14.60 2.57
C LYS A 148 -10.22 14.85 2.45
N ILE A 149 -11.04 13.92 2.94
CA ILE A 149 -12.51 14.09 2.97
C ILE A 149 -12.88 15.33 3.79
N ALA A 150 -12.34 15.48 5.00
CA ALA A 150 -12.62 16.63 5.85
C ALA A 150 -12.22 17.96 5.19
N ALA A 151 -11.07 18.01 4.52
CA ALA A 151 -10.61 19.17 3.76
C ALA A 151 -11.57 19.55 2.63
N THR A 152 -12.07 18.57 1.86
CA THR A 152 -13.08 18.85 0.82
C THR A 152 -14.40 19.39 1.36
N LYS A 153 -14.70 19.15 2.64
CA LYS A 153 -15.89 19.64 3.34
C LYS A 153 -15.64 20.93 4.13
N GLY A 154 -14.43 21.50 4.07
CA GLY A 154 -14.03 22.70 4.81
C GLY A 154 -13.98 22.49 6.34
N ARG A 155 -13.61 21.28 6.79
CA ARG A 155 -13.56 20.88 8.21
C ARG A 155 -12.14 20.49 8.65
N ASP A 156 -11.19 21.38 8.43
CA ASP A 156 -9.76 21.07 8.54
C ASP A 156 -9.25 20.97 10.00
N LYS A 157 -10.09 21.27 10.99
CA LYS A 157 -9.76 21.28 12.43
C LYS A 157 -10.72 20.44 13.26
N CYS A 158 -10.85 19.16 12.91
CA CYS A 158 -11.60 18.19 13.71
C CYS A 158 -10.67 17.38 14.61
N ARG A 159 -11.20 16.86 15.73
CA ARG A 159 -10.49 15.86 16.54
C ARG A 159 -10.39 14.54 15.77
N ASP A 160 -9.39 13.70 16.03
CA ASP A 160 -9.15 12.44 15.31
C ASP A 160 -10.39 11.54 15.23
N SER A 161 -11.13 11.39 16.34
CA SER A 161 -12.35 10.58 16.37
C SER A 161 -13.50 11.18 15.55
N GLU A 162 -13.60 12.52 15.50
CA GLU A 162 -14.59 13.24 14.69
C GLU A 162 -14.25 13.14 13.20
N LEU A 163 -12.96 13.17 12.87
CA LEU A 163 -12.44 13.06 11.52
C LEU A 163 -12.77 11.69 10.90
N ILE A 164 -12.54 10.61 11.65
CA ILE A 164 -12.95 9.26 11.23
C ILE A 164 -14.48 9.15 11.12
N GLU A 165 -15.23 9.71 12.06
CA GLU A 165 -16.70 9.68 12.01
C GLU A 165 -17.26 10.38 10.75
N ILE A 166 -16.69 11.54 10.38
CA ILE A 166 -17.05 12.27 9.15
C ILE A 166 -16.76 11.40 7.92
N ALA A 167 -15.57 10.79 7.86
CA ALA A 167 -15.16 9.96 6.74
C ALA A 167 -16.03 8.71 6.58
N LEU A 168 -16.37 8.05 7.68
CA LEU A 168 -17.29 6.91 7.70
C LEU A 168 -18.69 7.32 7.22
N LYS A 169 -19.23 8.44 7.73
CA LYS A 169 -20.53 8.96 7.27
C LYS A 169 -20.55 9.23 5.78
N GLU A 170 -19.47 9.77 5.22
CA GLU A 170 -19.38 10.05 3.80
C GLU A 170 -19.32 8.76 2.97
N CYS A 171 -18.40 7.85 3.32
CA CYS A 171 -18.18 6.59 2.58
C CYS A 171 -19.38 5.65 2.64
N PHE A 172 -20.08 5.64 3.77
CA PHE A 172 -21.24 4.78 4.01
C PHE A 172 -22.57 5.53 3.92
N SER A 173 -22.58 6.75 3.35
CA SER A 173 -23.81 7.55 3.18
C SER A 173 -24.91 6.84 2.39
N SER A 174 -24.53 5.90 1.52
CA SER A 174 -25.44 5.06 0.73
C SER A 174 -25.85 3.75 1.42
N GLN A 175 -25.20 3.38 2.53
CA GLN A 175 -25.56 2.21 3.32
C GLN A 175 -26.45 2.64 4.50
N VAL A 176 -27.54 1.90 4.74
CA VAL A 176 -28.48 2.15 5.85
C VAL A 176 -27.87 1.66 7.17
N GLN A 177 -26.63 2.06 7.46
CA GLN A 177 -25.97 1.82 8.74
C GLN A 177 -26.25 3.01 9.64
N SER A 178 -26.55 2.74 10.91
CA SER A 178 -26.95 3.80 11.82
C SER A 178 -25.74 4.66 12.19
N VAL A 179 -25.93 5.98 12.37
CA VAL A 179 -24.87 6.90 12.83
C VAL A 179 -24.20 6.41 14.15
N LYS A 180 -24.92 5.61 14.94
CA LYS A 180 -24.40 4.97 16.16
C LYS A 180 -23.30 3.96 15.84
N GLU A 181 -23.45 3.16 14.79
CA GLU A 181 -22.45 2.18 14.35
C GLU A 181 -21.15 2.87 13.90
N HIS A 182 -21.23 4.02 13.21
CA HIS A 182 -20.03 4.76 12.79
C HIS A 182 -19.25 5.31 13.98
N LYS A 183 -19.95 5.81 15.00
CA LYS A 183 -19.32 6.30 16.23
C LYS A 183 -18.67 5.18 17.03
N GLU A 184 -19.30 4.01 17.09
CA GLU A 184 -18.75 2.81 17.72
C GLU A 184 -17.48 2.34 16.99
N VAL A 185 -17.49 2.27 15.66
CA VAL A 185 -16.30 1.94 14.85
C VAL A 185 -15.17 2.93 15.08
N ALA A 186 -15.44 4.25 15.06
CA ALA A 186 -14.44 5.27 15.33
C ALA A 186 -13.85 5.13 16.75
N THR A 187 -14.69 4.80 17.73
CA THR A 187 -14.25 4.60 19.13
C THR A 187 -13.36 3.37 19.25
N LEU A 188 -13.70 2.27 18.57
CA LEU A 188 -12.88 1.04 18.54
C LEU A 188 -11.52 1.28 17.89
N LEU A 189 -11.48 1.96 16.74
CA LEU A 189 -10.22 2.32 16.08
C LEU A 189 -9.34 3.24 16.94
N PHE A 190 -9.96 4.21 17.61
CA PHE A 190 -9.24 5.11 18.52
C PHE A 190 -8.68 4.37 19.75
N LYS A 191 -9.42 3.39 20.28
CA LYS A 191 -8.95 2.54 21.37
C LYS A 191 -7.73 1.70 20.93
N GLY A 192 -7.79 1.08 19.75
CA GLY A 192 -6.66 0.36 19.16
C GLY A 192 -5.42 1.26 18.96
N LEU A 193 -5.61 2.50 18.48
CA LEU A 193 -4.53 3.49 18.34
C LEU A 193 -3.89 3.80 19.70
N ARG A 194 -4.69 3.96 20.76
CA ARG A 194 -4.17 4.24 22.11
C ARG A 194 -3.30 3.10 22.62
N CYS A 195 -3.73 1.85 22.44
CA CYS A 195 -2.91 0.67 22.77
C CYS A 195 -1.60 0.65 21.98
N GLN A 196 -1.65 0.90 20.66
CA GLN A 196 -0.45 0.99 19.82
C GLN A 196 0.52 2.09 20.27
N LEU A 197 0.02 3.30 20.56
CA LEU A 197 0.85 4.42 21.02
C LEU A 197 1.48 4.17 22.38
N ASN A 198 0.80 3.46 23.28
CA ASN A 198 1.36 3.06 24.56
C ASN A 198 2.53 2.10 24.37
N HIS A 199 2.41 1.13 23.47
CA HIS A 199 3.51 0.22 23.13
C HIS A 199 4.66 0.92 22.40
N ALA A 200 4.39 1.85 21.48
CA ALA A 200 5.42 2.59 20.74
C ALA A 200 6.25 3.56 21.61
N LYS A 201 5.70 4.01 22.75
CA LYS A 201 6.38 4.89 23.71
C LYS A 201 7.29 4.14 24.69
N ALA A 202 7.38 2.81 24.59
CA ALA A 202 8.38 2.05 25.31
C ALA A 202 9.76 2.30 24.70
N SER A 203 10.46 3.35 25.14
CA SER A 203 11.85 3.61 24.77
C SER A 203 12.79 2.60 25.43
N GLU A 204 14.06 2.51 24.98
CA GLU A 204 15.07 1.64 25.59
C GLU A 204 15.17 1.81 27.13
N ASP A 205 14.96 3.04 27.62
CA ASP A 205 14.98 3.41 29.05
C ASP A 205 13.64 3.25 29.78
N LYS A 206 12.53 3.05 29.06
CA LYS A 206 11.19 2.84 29.60
C LYS A 206 10.56 1.61 28.98
N LYS A 207 10.97 0.44 29.45
CA LYS A 207 10.27 -0.81 29.14
C LYS A 207 8.90 -0.79 29.81
N ILE A 208 7.88 -0.34 29.08
CA ILE A 208 6.51 -0.68 29.45
C ILE A 208 6.43 -2.21 29.35
N PRO A 209 6.08 -2.93 30.43
CA PRO A 209 5.95 -4.37 30.36
C PRO A 209 4.99 -4.72 29.24
N PHE A 210 5.39 -5.67 28.40
CA PHE A 210 4.52 -6.22 27.36
C PHE A 210 3.18 -6.62 28.00
N ASN A 211 2.10 -6.04 27.50
CA ASN A 211 0.74 -6.32 27.96
C ASN A 211 0.02 -7.18 26.91
N PRO A 212 -0.19 -8.49 27.16
CA PRO A 212 -0.85 -9.38 26.21
C PRO A 212 -2.31 -8.98 25.95
N ASP A 213 -2.95 -8.24 26.84
CA ASP A 213 -4.32 -7.75 26.62
C ASP A 213 -4.36 -6.61 25.59
N ASP A 214 -3.31 -5.77 25.53
CA ASP A 214 -3.20 -4.70 24.53
C ASP A 214 -2.94 -5.28 23.13
N GLU A 215 -2.09 -6.31 23.02
CA GLU A 215 -1.88 -7.01 21.74
C GLU A 215 -3.17 -7.68 21.26
N ARG A 216 -3.89 -8.40 22.13
CA ARG A 216 -5.19 -9.00 21.79
C ARG A 216 -6.21 -7.96 21.35
N GLU A 217 -6.22 -6.78 21.95
CA GLU A 217 -7.13 -5.70 21.58
C GLU A 217 -6.79 -5.14 20.19
N VAL A 218 -5.51 -4.96 19.88
CA VAL A 218 -5.04 -4.55 18.55
C VAL A 218 -5.39 -5.61 17.51
N GLU A 219 -5.10 -6.89 17.79
CA GLU A 219 -5.43 -8.01 16.89
C GLU A 219 -6.93 -8.10 16.59
N LYS A 220 -7.79 -7.95 17.60
CA LYS A 220 -9.25 -7.93 17.42
C LYS A 220 -9.71 -6.75 16.55
N SER A 221 -8.97 -5.63 16.60
CA SER A 221 -9.29 -4.41 15.86
C SER A 221 -8.77 -4.45 14.41
N LEU A 222 -7.80 -5.31 14.09
CA LEU A 222 -7.20 -5.40 12.74
C LEU A 222 -8.20 -5.66 11.62
N PRO A 223 -9.13 -6.64 11.70
CA PRO A 223 -10.09 -6.88 10.63
C PRO A 223 -11.00 -5.68 10.36
N LEU A 224 -11.40 -4.97 11.42
CA LEU A 224 -12.21 -3.76 11.32
C LEU A 224 -11.41 -2.62 10.67
N ALA A 225 -10.16 -2.39 11.12
CA ALA A 225 -9.28 -1.40 10.53
C ALA A 225 -9.00 -1.68 9.04
N GLU A 226 -8.78 -2.94 8.66
CA GLU A 226 -8.58 -3.32 7.27
C GLU A 226 -9.82 -3.06 6.42
N SER A 227 -11.01 -3.42 6.92
CA SER A 227 -12.28 -3.16 6.23
C SER A 227 -12.55 -1.67 6.02
N VAL A 228 -12.31 -0.86 7.06
CA VAL A 228 -12.48 0.60 6.99
C VAL A 228 -11.45 1.23 6.05
N ALA A 229 -10.18 0.81 6.12
CA ALA A 229 -9.13 1.27 5.21
C ALA A 229 -9.46 0.95 3.75
N LYS A 230 -9.94 -0.28 3.46
CA LYS A 230 -10.41 -0.67 2.12
C LYS A 230 -11.56 0.20 1.62
N SER A 231 -12.54 0.46 2.48
CA SER A 231 -13.70 1.28 2.11
C SER A 231 -13.29 2.72 1.79
N LEU A 232 -12.41 3.29 2.61
CA LEU A 232 -11.89 4.65 2.41
C LEU A 232 -11.00 4.77 1.18
N LEU A 233 -10.10 3.82 0.93
CA LEU A 233 -9.28 3.82 -0.28
C LEU A 233 -10.13 3.70 -1.55
N SER A 234 -11.21 2.93 -1.51
CA SER A 234 -12.17 2.85 -2.62
C SER A 234 -12.84 4.20 -2.89
N TYR A 235 -13.20 4.93 -1.84
CA TYR A 235 -13.73 6.29 -1.96
C TYR A 235 -12.69 7.27 -2.50
N GLU A 236 -11.46 7.21 -1.99
CA GLU A 236 -10.34 8.04 -2.47
C GLU A 236 -10.11 7.85 -3.98
N ASP A 237 -10.09 6.60 -4.44
CA ASP A 237 -9.91 6.26 -5.85
C ASP A 237 -11.03 6.77 -6.77
N ALA A 238 -12.25 6.80 -6.25
CA ALA A 238 -13.44 7.20 -7.01
C ALA A 238 -13.64 8.72 -7.05
N TYR A 239 -13.32 9.43 -5.97
CA TYR A 239 -13.75 10.81 -5.79
C TYR A 239 -12.65 11.81 -5.45
N LEU A 240 -11.48 11.37 -4.96
CA LEU A 240 -10.42 12.26 -4.49
C LEU A 240 -9.17 12.25 -5.37
N LEU A 241 -8.99 11.19 -6.17
CA LEU A 241 -7.90 11.05 -7.13
C LEU A 241 -8.49 11.13 -8.54
N SER A 242 -8.64 12.36 -9.03
CA SER A 242 -9.05 12.67 -10.41
C SER A 242 -7.83 12.83 -11.31
#